data_AF-A0A970GF69-F1
#
_entry.id   AF-A0A970GF69-F1
#
_cell.length_a   1.000
_cell.length_b   1.000
_cell.length_c   1.000
_cell.angle_alpha   90.00
_cell.angle_beta   90.00
_cell.angle_gamma   90.00
#
_symmetry.space_group_name_H-M   'P 1'
#
loop_
_entity.id
_entity.type
_entity.pdbx_description
1 polymer ?
#
loop_
_entity_poly.entity_id
_entity_poly.type
_entity_poly.pdbx_seq_one_letter_code
_entity_poly.pdbx_strand_id
1 'polypeptide(L)'
;MRVVDRLEFPKRYKPKQFILIIVIVLVILGIFIQRSGVRRNASRIQISDVRISNFGTQFIELEYTLANTGKRDQEIALMARVWDVEGEEIASALFSVKVKANSISKRTKMLDKLNRALQEGERPYKAEIALYTRHIP
;
A
#
# COMPACT_ATOMS: atom_id res chain seq x y z
N MET A 1 -31.57 50.54 46.79
CA MET A 1 -31.02 49.18 46.57
C MET A 1 -30.45 49.12 45.17
N ARG A 2 -29.18 48.73 45.01
CA ARG A 2 -28.50 48.62 43.71
C ARG A 2 -28.84 47.23 43.16
N VAL A 3 -29.63 47.18 42.08
CA VAL A 3 -29.96 45.92 41.42
C VAL A 3 -28.70 45.43 40.72
N VAL A 4 -28.16 44.30 41.18
CA VAL A 4 -27.01 43.64 40.55
C VAL A 4 -27.58 42.62 39.57
N ASP A 5 -27.46 42.89 38.28
CA ASP A 5 -27.83 41.93 37.24
C ASP A 5 -26.94 40.70 37.34
N ARG A 6 -27.56 39.53 37.50
CA ARG A 6 -26.84 38.26 37.50
C ARG A 6 -26.43 37.93 36.07
N LEU A 7 -25.16 37.62 35.86
CA LEU A 7 -24.66 37.04 34.61
C LEU A 7 -25.38 35.71 34.37
N GLU A 8 -26.24 35.66 33.36
CA GLU A 8 -26.86 34.42 32.90
C GLU A 8 -25.74 33.42 32.55
N PHE A 9 -25.74 32.26 33.22
CA PHE A 9 -24.88 31.11 32.95
C PHE A 9 -24.70 30.88 31.44
N PRO A 10 -23.53 30.38 30.97
CA PRO A 10 -23.21 30.41 29.55
C PRO A 10 -24.23 29.61 28.75
N LYS A 11 -25.01 30.32 27.93
CA LYS A 11 -25.95 29.74 26.98
C LYS A 11 -25.17 28.82 26.02
N ARG A 12 -25.36 27.51 26.14
CA ARG A 12 -24.88 26.54 25.15
C ARG A 12 -25.74 26.70 23.90
N TYR A 13 -25.31 27.57 22.98
CA TYR A 13 -25.98 27.75 21.70
C TYR A 13 -25.87 26.46 20.90
N LYS A 14 -27.01 25.88 20.50
CA LYS A 14 -27.03 24.78 19.54
C LYS A 14 -26.41 25.31 18.23
N PRO A 15 -25.43 24.61 17.63
CA PRO A 15 -24.86 25.07 16.37
C PRO A 15 -25.98 25.18 15.33
N LYS A 16 -25.99 26.29 14.60
CA LYS A 16 -26.95 26.51 13.52
C LYS A 16 -26.82 25.36 12.51
N GLN A 17 -27.95 24.84 12.02
CA GLN A 17 -28.01 23.67 11.13
C GLN A 17 -27.08 23.79 9.89
N PHE A 18 -26.88 25.02 9.39
CA PHE A 18 -25.92 25.33 8.34
C PHE A 18 -24.46 24.99 8.68
N ILE A 19 -24.02 25.18 9.93
CA ILE A 19 -22.67 24.84 10.38
C ILE A 19 -22.46 23.32 10.28
N LEU A 20 -23.47 22.54 10.66
CA LEU A 20 -23.41 21.08 10.60
C LEU A 20 -23.31 20.58 9.15
N ILE A 21 -24.05 21.20 8.22
CA ILE A 21 -23.97 20.87 6.79
C ILE A 21 -22.58 21.18 6.22
N ILE A 22 -22.01 22.35 6.56
CA ILE A 22 -20.66 22.74 6.10
C ILE A 22 -19.61 21.74 6.58
N VAL A 23 -19.69 21.31 7.84
CA VAL A 23 -18.74 20.32 8.39
C VAL A 23 -18.83 19.00 7.62
N ILE A 24 -20.05 18.52 7.31
CA ILE A 24 -20.23 17.28 6.52
C ILE A 24 -19.62 17.42 5.12
N VAL A 25 -19.84 18.57 4.45
CA VAL A 25 -19.27 18.83 3.12
C VAL A 25 -17.73 18.83 3.17
N LEU A 26 -17.14 19.47 4.18
CA LEU A 26 -15.68 19.49 4.34
C LEU A 26 -15.10 18.10 4.60
N VAL A 27 -15.79 17.27 5.38
CA VAL A 27 -15.37 15.87 5.61
C VAL A 27 -15.39 15.08 4.30
N ILE A 28 -16.47 15.18 3.52
CA ILE A 28 -16.58 14.49 2.21
C ILE A 28 -15.48 14.95 1.27
N LEU A 29 -15.23 16.27 1.19
CA LEU A 29 -14.18 16.84 0.34
C LEU A 29 -12.78 16.36 0.77
N GLY A 30 -12.51 16.31 2.07
CA GLY A 30 -11.27 15.81 2.63
C GLY A 30 -11.00 14.36 2.24
N ILE A 31 -12.00 13.49 2.34
CA ILE A 31 -11.91 12.09 1.91
C ILE A 31 -11.60 12.00 0.41
N PHE A 32 -12.23 12.86 -0.41
CA PHE A 32 -12.04 12.84 -1.87
C PHE A 32 -10.63 13.26 -2.28
N ILE A 33 -10.08 14.31 -1.64
CA ILE A 33 -8.69 14.77 -1.84
C ILE A 33 -7.71 13.68 -1.43
N GLN A 34 -7.95 13.03 -0.27
CA GLN A 34 -7.09 11.95 0.22
C GLN A 34 -7.03 10.78 -0.76
N ARG A 35 -8.19 10.28 -1.22
CA ARG A 35 -8.26 9.17 -2.19
C ARG A 35 -7.53 9.47 -3.49
N SER A 36 -7.68 10.70 -3.99
CA SER A 36 -7.02 11.14 -5.23
C SER A 36 -5.50 11.21 -5.11
N GLY A 37 -4.98 11.64 -3.95
CA GLY A 37 -3.55 11.69 -3.67
C GLY A 37 -2.89 10.31 -3.64
N VAL A 38 -3.54 9.33 -3.00
CA VAL A 38 -3.01 7.95 -2.93
C VAL A 38 -2.90 7.33 -4.31
N ARG A 39 -3.92 7.48 -5.16
CA ARG A 39 -3.94 6.93 -6.52
C ARG A 39 -2.83 7.49 -7.41
N ARG A 40 -2.55 8.80 -7.31
CA ARG A 40 -1.46 9.46 -8.06
C ARG A 40 -0.07 9.05 -7.60
N ASN A 41 0.10 8.69 -6.33
CA ASN A 41 1.38 8.21 -5.83
C ASN A 41 1.65 6.78 -6.27
N ALA A 42 0.63 5.91 -6.27
CA ALA A 42 0.76 4.54 -6.72
C ALA A 42 1.12 4.44 -8.22
N SER A 43 0.57 5.32 -9.07
CA SER A 43 0.83 5.31 -10.52
C SER A 43 2.27 5.70 -10.92
N ARG A 44 3.09 6.18 -9.98
CA ARG A 44 4.48 6.60 -10.25
C ARG A 44 5.50 5.48 -10.06
N ILE A 45 5.08 4.40 -9.41
CA ILE A 45 5.90 3.21 -9.20
C ILE A 45 5.54 2.19 -10.26
N GLN A 46 6.54 1.77 -11.03
CA GLN A 46 6.39 0.75 -12.06
C GLN A 46 7.23 -0.46 -11.65
N ILE A 47 6.62 -1.64 -11.71
CA ILE A 47 7.26 -2.93 -11.50
C ILE A 47 7.32 -3.60 -12.87
N SER A 48 8.50 -4.01 -13.30
CA SER A 48 8.70 -4.71 -14.58
C SER A 48 9.67 -5.88 -14.43
N ASP A 49 9.72 -6.72 -15.45
CA ASP A 49 10.69 -7.81 -15.58
C ASP A 49 10.73 -8.78 -14.39
N VAL A 50 9.56 -9.10 -13.82
CA VAL A 50 9.45 -10.09 -12.75
C VAL A 50 9.76 -11.48 -13.33
N ARG A 51 10.82 -12.11 -12.83
CA ARG A 51 11.28 -13.42 -13.27
C ARG A 51 11.77 -14.23 -12.08
N ILE A 52 11.66 -15.55 -12.18
CA ILE A 52 12.29 -16.47 -11.23
C ILE A 52 13.73 -16.66 -11.71
N SER A 53 14.70 -16.18 -10.94
CA SER A 53 16.12 -16.28 -11.28
C SER A 53 16.71 -17.62 -10.86
N ASN A 54 16.28 -18.13 -9.71
CA ASN A 54 16.76 -19.38 -9.13
C ASN A 54 15.67 -20.00 -8.24
N PHE A 55 15.71 -21.30 -8.06
CA PHE A 55 14.83 -22.01 -7.13
C PHE A 55 15.48 -23.30 -6.66
N GLY A 56 15.14 -23.70 -5.44
CA GLY A 56 15.48 -24.98 -4.85
C GLY A 56 14.28 -25.53 -4.09
N THR A 57 14.42 -26.68 -3.45
CA THR A 57 13.32 -27.33 -2.72
C THR A 57 12.71 -26.47 -1.61
N GLN A 58 13.52 -25.58 -1.01
CA GLN A 58 13.15 -24.75 0.15
C GLN A 58 13.20 -23.24 -0.11
N PHE A 59 13.61 -22.81 -1.31
CA PHE A 59 13.72 -21.39 -1.60
C PHE A 59 13.36 -21.06 -3.04
N ILE A 60 12.88 -19.83 -3.26
CA ILE A 60 12.63 -19.29 -4.60
C ILE A 60 13.21 -17.88 -4.66
N GLU A 61 14.05 -17.61 -5.64
CA GLU A 61 14.64 -16.31 -5.88
C GLU A 61 13.93 -15.60 -7.04
N LEU A 62 13.45 -14.40 -6.76
CA LEU A 62 12.76 -13.55 -7.72
C LEU A 62 13.65 -12.37 -8.07
N GLU A 63 13.79 -12.09 -9.35
CA GLU A 63 14.41 -10.88 -9.88
C GLU A 63 13.32 -9.97 -10.45
N TYR A 64 13.44 -8.68 -10.18
CA TYR A 64 12.47 -7.68 -10.61
C TYR A 64 13.11 -6.30 -10.76
N THR A 65 12.51 -5.49 -11.61
CA THR A 65 12.91 -4.10 -11.83
C THR A 65 11.86 -3.18 -11.20
N LEU A 66 12.33 -2.24 -10.37
CA LEU A 66 11.52 -1.17 -9.81
C LEU A 66 11.93 0.16 -10.42
N ALA A 67 10.97 0.90 -10.94
CA ALA A 67 11.15 2.27 -11.37
C ALA A 67 10.26 3.22 -10.55
N ASN A 68 10.86 4.27 -10.00
CA ASN A 68 10.14 5.38 -9.38
C ASN A 68 10.26 6.61 -10.27
N THR A 69 9.18 6.98 -10.94
CA THR A 69 9.07 8.19 -11.78
C THR A 69 8.69 9.44 -10.99
N GLY A 70 8.59 9.32 -9.66
CA GLY A 70 8.27 10.40 -8.75
C GLY A 70 9.48 11.25 -8.39
N LYS A 71 9.19 12.49 -7.97
CA LYS A 71 10.19 13.49 -7.54
C LYS A 71 10.69 13.29 -6.09
N ARG A 72 10.25 12.25 -5.40
CA ARG A 72 10.58 11.99 -3.99
C ARG A 72 10.93 10.52 -3.79
N ASP A 73 11.81 10.28 -2.84
CA ASP A 73 12.10 8.95 -2.33
C ASP A 73 10.85 8.39 -1.66
N GLN A 74 10.57 7.13 -1.90
CA GLN A 74 9.37 6.46 -1.39
C GLN A 74 9.75 5.11 -0.81
N GLU A 75 9.16 4.81 0.35
CA GLU A 75 9.14 3.47 0.91
C GLU A 75 7.83 2.82 0.51
N ILE A 76 7.92 1.71 -0.22
CA ILE A 76 6.79 0.99 -0.79
C ILE A 76 6.73 -0.41 -0.21
N ALA A 77 5.52 -0.89 0.07
CA ALA A 77 5.27 -2.27 0.42
C ALA A 77 4.98 -3.07 -0.85
N LEU A 78 5.65 -4.21 -1.01
CA LEU A 78 5.52 -5.11 -2.14
C LEU A 78 5.08 -6.48 -1.64
N MET A 79 4.16 -7.08 -2.37
CA MET A 79 3.70 -8.45 -2.15
C MET A 79 4.24 -9.31 -3.30
N ALA A 80 5.17 -10.20 -2.99
CA ALA A 80 5.59 -11.26 -3.90
C ALA A 80 4.69 -12.47 -3.71
N ARG A 81 4.27 -13.09 -4.81
CA ARG A 81 3.53 -14.35 -4.85
C ARG A 81 4.08 -15.24 -5.95
N VAL A 82 4.16 -16.52 -5.66
CA VAL A 82 4.64 -17.54 -6.60
C VAL A 82 3.65 -18.69 -6.61
N TRP A 83 3.31 -19.16 -7.81
CA TRP A 83 2.36 -20.24 -8.04
C TRP A 83 2.96 -21.38 -8.84
N ASP A 84 2.40 -22.55 -8.59
CA ASP A 84 2.63 -23.76 -9.38
C ASP A 84 1.79 -23.75 -10.68
N VAL A 85 2.03 -24.75 -11.54
CA VAL A 85 1.29 -25.01 -12.79
C VAL A 85 -0.20 -25.20 -12.53
N GLU A 86 -0.56 -25.80 -11.40
CA GLU A 86 -1.96 -26.00 -10.98
C GLU A 86 -2.61 -24.73 -10.41
N GLY A 87 -1.86 -23.64 -10.26
CA GLY A 87 -2.33 -22.37 -9.70
C GLY A 87 -2.34 -22.31 -8.17
N GLU A 88 -1.79 -23.31 -7.48
CA GLU A 88 -1.60 -23.30 -6.03
C GLU A 88 -0.47 -22.32 -5.64
N GLU A 89 -0.66 -21.54 -4.57
CA GLU A 89 0.36 -20.60 -4.08
C GLU A 89 1.47 -21.32 -3.31
N ILE A 90 2.64 -21.43 -3.93
CA ILE A 90 3.83 -22.06 -3.33
C ILE A 90 4.41 -21.17 -2.24
N ALA A 91 4.46 -19.85 -2.47
CA ALA A 91 5.05 -18.92 -1.53
C ALA A 91 4.51 -17.51 -1.69
N SER A 92 4.47 -16.78 -0.58
CA SER A 92 4.27 -15.34 -0.59
C SER A 92 5.07 -14.62 0.48
N ALA A 93 5.46 -13.38 0.16
CA ALA A 93 6.14 -12.53 1.11
C ALA A 93 5.74 -11.06 0.92
N LEU A 94 5.40 -10.42 2.03
CA LEU A 94 5.25 -8.98 2.12
C LEU A 94 6.56 -8.36 2.60
N PHE A 95 7.08 -7.37 1.88
CA PHE A 95 8.32 -6.68 2.25
C PHE A 95 8.29 -5.22 1.83
N SER A 96 9.06 -4.39 2.52
CA SER A 96 9.18 -2.96 2.22
C SER A 96 10.49 -2.66 1.52
N VAL A 97 10.46 -1.75 0.55
CA VAL A 97 11.61 -1.32 -0.23
C VAL A 97 11.65 0.19 -0.33
N LYS A 98 12.82 0.78 -0.08
CA LYS A 98 13.07 2.20 -0.35
C LYS A 98 13.56 2.38 -1.78
N VAL A 99 12.85 3.19 -2.56
CA VAL A 99 13.16 3.50 -3.96
C VAL A 99 13.41 5.00 -4.08
N LYS A 100 14.57 5.36 -4.63
CA LYS A 100 14.96 6.76 -4.82
C LYS A 100 14.10 7.43 -5.89
N ALA A 101 13.91 8.73 -5.78
CA ALA A 101 13.25 9.55 -6.80
C ALA A 101 13.91 9.37 -8.19
N ASN A 102 13.10 9.37 -9.24
CA ASN A 102 13.54 9.30 -10.65
C ASN A 102 14.60 8.23 -10.92
N SER A 103 14.45 7.05 -10.32
CA SER A 103 15.44 5.98 -10.41
C SER A 103 14.83 4.68 -10.87
N ILE A 104 15.66 3.85 -11.52
CA ILE A 104 15.34 2.48 -11.89
C ILE A 104 16.37 1.59 -11.19
N SER A 105 15.91 0.55 -10.50
CA SER A 105 16.76 -0.40 -9.80
C SER A 105 16.32 -1.83 -10.07
N LYS A 106 17.26 -2.66 -10.53
CA LYS A 106 17.10 -4.11 -10.57
C LYS A 106 17.38 -4.68 -9.18
N ARG A 107 16.52 -5.57 -8.69
CA ARG A 107 16.61 -6.14 -7.35
C ARG A 107 16.25 -7.60 -7.38
N THR A 108 16.77 -8.33 -6.40
CA THR A 108 16.41 -9.71 -6.12
C THR A 108 15.74 -9.82 -4.75
N LYS A 109 14.83 -10.78 -4.62
CA LYS A 109 14.18 -11.15 -3.38
C LYS A 109 14.15 -12.67 -3.29
N MET A 110 14.79 -13.18 -2.25
CA MET A 110 14.69 -14.59 -1.88
C MET A 110 13.46 -14.81 -1.00
N LEU A 111 12.67 -15.84 -1.34
CA LEU A 111 11.57 -16.37 -0.57
C LEU A 111 12.06 -17.66 0.09
N ASP A 112 12.27 -17.59 1.40
CA ASP A 112 12.74 -18.68 2.26
C ASP A 112 11.60 -19.41 2.99
N LYS A 113 10.44 -18.76 3.09
CA LYS A 113 9.22 -19.32 3.69
C LYS A 113 8.25 -19.72 2.60
N LEU A 114 8.34 -20.98 2.17
CA LEU A 114 7.37 -21.58 1.26
C LEU A 114 6.20 -22.14 2.06
N ASN A 115 4.97 -21.99 1.56
CA ASN A 115 3.78 -22.64 2.11
C ASN A 115 3.88 -24.17 1.96
N ARG A 116 4.52 -24.61 0.87
CA ARG A 116 4.78 -25.99 0.47
C ARG A 116 6.18 -26.07 -0.12
N ALA A 117 6.95 -27.11 0.21
CA ALA A 117 8.23 -27.37 -0.44
C ALA A 117 8.04 -27.82 -1.89
N LEU A 118 8.94 -27.40 -2.78
CA LEU A 118 8.94 -27.85 -4.17
C LEU A 118 9.33 -29.33 -4.24
N GLN A 119 8.56 -30.13 -4.99
CA GLN A 119 8.89 -31.52 -5.24
C GLN A 119 10.10 -31.66 -6.18
N GLU A 120 10.71 -32.84 -6.21
CA GLU A 120 11.87 -33.11 -7.04
C GLU A 120 11.50 -33.01 -8.53
N GLY A 121 12.07 -32.01 -9.22
CA GLY A 121 11.77 -31.72 -10.62
C GLY A 121 10.61 -30.74 -10.85
N GLU A 122 9.89 -30.35 -9.80
CA GLU A 122 8.85 -29.31 -9.86
C GLU A 122 9.50 -27.93 -10.07
N ARG A 123 8.90 -27.12 -10.95
CA ARG A 123 9.40 -25.78 -11.27
C ARG A 123 8.33 -24.75 -10.95
N PRO A 124 8.68 -23.64 -10.27
CA PRO A 124 7.73 -22.56 -10.08
C PRO A 124 7.30 -22.02 -11.44
N TYR A 125 6.01 -21.92 -11.67
CA TYR A 125 5.45 -21.61 -12.98
C TYR A 125 5.27 -20.11 -13.18
N LYS A 126 4.67 -19.44 -12.20
CA LYS A 126 4.33 -18.02 -12.28
C LYS A 126 4.83 -17.29 -11.04
N ALA A 127 5.41 -16.11 -11.24
CA ALA A 127 5.72 -15.18 -10.16
C ALA A 127 5.10 -13.82 -10.46
N GLU A 128 4.61 -13.16 -9.41
CA GLU A 128 4.07 -11.81 -9.48
C GLU A 128 4.59 -11.01 -8.30
N ILE A 129 4.92 -9.75 -8.57
CA ILE A 129 5.21 -8.76 -7.53
C ILE A 129 4.26 -7.60 -7.75
N ALA A 130 3.42 -7.34 -6.75
CA ALA A 130 2.43 -6.30 -6.79
C ALA A 130 2.67 -5.26 -5.69
N LEU A 131 2.26 -4.02 -5.95
CA LEU A 131 2.21 -2.99 -4.92
C LEU A 131 1.15 -3.37 -3.89
N TYR A 132 1.58 -3.54 -2.64
CA TYR A 132 0.66 -3.78 -1.55
C TYR A 132 0.01 -2.45 -1.15
N THR A 133 -1.21 -2.23 -1.62
CA THR A 133 -2.06 -1.15 -1.11
C THR A 133 -2.89 -1.71 0.03
N ARG A 134 -2.69 -1.18 1.25
CA ARG A 134 -3.56 -1.51 2.37
C ARG A 134 -4.97 -1.03 1.99
N HIS A 135 -5.86 -1.96 1.68
CA HIS A 135 -7.27 -1.64 1.50
C HIS A 135 -7.81 -1.29 2.88
N ILE A 136 -8.01 0.00 3.13
CA ILE A 136 -8.68 0.47 4.33
C ILE A 136 -10.17 0.40 4.01
N PRO A 137 -10.94 -0.50 4.65
CA PRO A 137 -12.38 -0.61 4.43
C PRO A 137 -13.12 0.67 4.80
#